data_AF-A0A0T7BTQ5-F1
#
_entry.id   AF-A0A0T7BTQ5-F1
#
_cell.length_a   1.000
_cell.length_b   1.000
_cell.length_c   1.000
_cell.angle_alpha   90.00
_cell.angle_beta   90.00
_cell.angle_gamma   90.00
#
_symmetry.space_group_name_H-M   'P 1'
#
loop_
_entity.id
_entity.type
_entity.pdbx_description
1 polymer ?
#
loop_
_entity_poly.entity_id
_entity_poly.type
_entity_poly.pdbx_seq_one_letter_code
_entity_poly.pdbx_strand_id
1 'polypeptide(L)'
;MTQEEIEAALLSAFSACQVASCPLTETQKNIILQAMRQNQTQHNSVLEEVVNPLDKLNAEELRKFLNFVQYQQQENSSWKAQLLNDWLHENDSGAVQFLRDRYGVSWLDQIEQYHIDKYLRLEQDTIHLGDRIEVCNALWEWVQEQGPCSREWFSCIVIQVDEIPGNSEIESSTNCIVRFDNGSEYEISGIYEWNRHNWRKG
;
A
#
# COMPACT_ATOMS: atom_id res chain seq x y z
N MET A 1 7.39 -16.71 24.51
CA MET A 1 8.02 -16.16 25.72
C MET A 1 7.02 -15.25 26.40
N THR A 2 6.80 -15.40 27.69
CA THR A 2 5.89 -14.53 28.46
C THR A 2 6.63 -13.27 28.92
N GLN A 3 5.87 -12.22 29.26
CA GLN A 3 6.43 -10.94 29.73
C GLN A 3 7.36 -11.12 30.94
N GLU A 4 7.00 -12.05 31.82
CA GLU A 4 7.75 -12.40 33.03
C GLU A 4 9.11 -13.04 32.70
N GLU A 5 9.19 -13.88 31.66
CA GLU A 5 10.44 -14.50 31.21
C GLU A 5 11.40 -13.47 30.60
N ILE A 6 10.87 -12.49 29.87
CA ILE A 6 11.65 -11.42 29.24
C ILE A 6 12.16 -10.43 30.29
N GLU A 7 11.32 -10.03 31.26
CA GLU A 7 11.76 -9.18 32.38
C GLU A 7 12.83 -9.89 33.23
N ALA A 8 12.68 -11.20 33.50
CA ALA A 8 13.68 -11.98 34.22
C ALA A 8 15.02 -12.09 33.47
N ALA A 9 14.99 -12.31 32.15
CA ALA A 9 16.18 -12.33 31.31
C ALA A 9 16.90 -10.98 31.29
N LEU A 10 16.15 -9.88 31.24
CA LEU A 10 16.70 -8.52 31.23
C LEU A 10 17.35 -8.15 32.58
N LEU A 11 16.72 -8.53 33.69
CA LEU A 11 17.31 -8.37 35.03
C LEU A 11 18.60 -9.18 35.18
N SER A 12 18.64 -10.39 34.62
CA SER A 12 19.85 -11.20 34.55
C SER A 12 20.94 -10.52 33.71
N ALA A 13 20.59 -9.96 32.55
CA ALA A 13 21.52 -9.19 31.71
C ALA A 13 22.07 -7.94 32.42
N PHE A 14 21.25 -7.21 33.17
CA PHE A 14 21.70 -6.06 33.96
C PHE A 14 22.70 -6.46 35.05
N SER A 15 22.47 -7.60 35.70
CA SER A 15 23.41 -8.15 36.69
C SER A 15 24.73 -8.57 36.04
N ALA A 16 24.69 -9.14 34.83
CA ALA A 16 25.88 -9.49 34.05
C ALA A 16 26.69 -8.25 33.60
N CYS A 17 26.01 -7.17 33.19
CA CYS A 17 26.66 -5.89 32.87
C CYS A 17 27.36 -5.26 34.08
N GLN A 18 26.81 -5.45 35.28
CA GLN A 18 27.42 -4.98 36.52
C GLN A 18 28.70 -5.76 36.86
N VAL A 19 28.71 -7.07 36.62
CA VAL A 19 29.92 -7.91 36.75
C VAL A 19 30.97 -7.56 35.68
N ALA A 20 30.54 -7.19 34.48
CA ALA A 20 31.39 -6.74 33.37
C ALA A 20 31.94 -5.30 33.53
N SER A 21 31.81 -4.69 34.71
CA SER A 21 32.28 -3.32 35.02
C SER A 21 31.66 -2.22 34.14
N CYS A 22 30.48 -2.46 33.56
CA CYS A 22 29.68 -1.48 32.81
C CYS A 22 28.32 -1.31 33.50
N PRO A 23 28.26 -0.68 34.70
CA PRO A 23 27.01 -0.53 35.43
C PRO A 23 26.09 0.44 34.69
N LEU A 24 24.92 -0.04 34.29
CA LEU A 24 23.82 0.81 33.84
C LEU A 24 23.28 1.58 35.03
N THR A 25 23.04 2.87 34.84
CA THR A 25 22.36 3.71 35.83
C THR A 25 20.90 3.29 35.98
N GLU A 26 20.31 3.50 37.15
CA GLU A 26 18.89 3.15 37.40
C GLU A 26 17.94 3.83 36.39
N THR A 27 18.27 5.04 35.96
CA THR A 27 17.52 5.75 34.91
C THR A 27 17.57 5.01 33.57
N GLN A 28 18.74 4.48 33.18
CA GLN A 28 18.87 3.71 31.93
C GLN A 28 18.13 2.37 32.02
N LYS A 29 18.18 1.69 33.17
CA LYS A 29 17.40 0.45 33.38
C LYS A 29 15.90 0.71 33.26
N ASN A 30 15.41 1.81 33.85
CA ASN A 30 14.01 2.20 33.75
C ASN A 30 13.58 2.57 32.32
N ILE A 31 14.44 3.26 31.55
CA ILE A 31 14.19 3.56 30.14
C ILE A 31 14.04 2.27 29.32
N ILE A 32 14.93 1.29 29.53
CA ILE A 32 14.89 0.01 28.78
C ILE A 32 13.63 -0.78 29.14
N LEU A 33 13.26 -0.82 30.43
CA LEU A 33 12.01 -1.48 30.88
C LEU A 33 10.76 -0.79 30.31
N GLN A 34 10.76 0.54 30.27
CA GLN A 34 9.65 1.32 29.73
C GLN A 34 9.52 1.14 28.21
N ALA A 35 10.63 1.13 27.47
CA ALA A 35 10.65 0.87 26.03
C ALA A 35 10.12 -0.53 25.68
N MET A 36 10.44 -1.55 26.49
CA MET A 36 9.90 -2.91 26.35
C MET A 36 8.37 -2.94 26.52
N ARG A 37 7.85 -2.30 27.57
CA ARG A 37 6.40 -2.23 27.82
C ARG A 37 5.68 -1.51 26.68
N GLN A 38 6.26 -0.43 26.16
CA GLN A 38 5.72 0.30 25.02
C GLN A 38 5.72 -0.53 23.72
N ASN A 39 6.79 -1.27 23.43
CA ASN A 39 6.87 -2.16 22.28
C ASN A 39 5.90 -3.35 22.38
N GLN A 40 5.60 -3.84 23.60
CA GLN A 40 4.58 -4.88 23.79
C GLN A 40 3.15 -4.35 23.67
N THR A 41 2.85 -3.10 24.08
CA THR A 41 1.56 -2.47 23.74
C THR A 41 1.38 -2.28 22.23
N GLN A 42 2.46 -2.09 21.46
CA GLN A 42 2.41 -2.07 20.00
C GLN A 42 2.22 -3.45 19.37
N HIS A 43 2.66 -4.53 20.04
CA HIS A 43 2.51 -5.90 19.54
C HIS A 43 1.26 -6.66 20.05
N ASN A 44 0.67 -6.23 21.18
CA ASN A 44 -0.56 -6.81 21.76
C ASN A 44 -1.78 -5.92 21.53
N SER A 45 -1.65 -4.83 20.79
CA SER A 45 -2.82 -4.30 20.09
C SER A 45 -3.23 -5.37 19.08
N VAL A 46 -4.37 -5.99 19.38
CA VAL A 46 -5.32 -6.46 18.37
C VAL A 46 -5.18 -5.56 17.14
N LEU A 47 -5.22 -6.18 15.97
CA LEU A 47 -5.38 -5.56 14.66
C LEU A 47 -6.56 -4.55 14.69
N GLU A 48 -6.38 -3.42 15.34
CA GLU A 48 -6.98 -2.18 14.91
C GLU A 48 -6.29 -1.96 13.58
N GLU A 49 -6.93 -2.50 12.53
CA GLU A 49 -6.74 -2.04 11.18
C GLU A 49 -6.58 -0.53 11.30
N VAL A 50 -5.35 -0.04 11.10
CA VAL A 50 -5.10 1.40 11.03
C VAL A 50 -5.88 1.82 9.79
N VAL A 51 -7.14 2.18 10.00
CA VAL A 51 -8.08 2.53 8.94
C VAL A 51 -7.40 3.65 8.20
N ASN A 52 -7.01 3.37 6.96
CA ASN A 52 -6.25 4.34 6.20
C ASN A 52 -7.13 5.60 6.14
N PRO A 53 -6.64 6.78 6.52
CA PRO A 53 -7.45 8.00 6.47
C PRO A 53 -7.99 8.24 5.04
N LEU A 54 -7.32 7.69 4.04
CA LEU A 54 -7.74 7.71 2.63
C LEU A 54 -8.88 6.73 2.30
N ASP A 55 -9.12 5.68 3.08
CA ASP A 55 -10.29 4.79 2.92
C ASP A 55 -11.61 5.50 3.26
N LYS A 56 -11.54 6.67 3.93
CA LYS A 56 -12.71 7.52 4.18
C LYS A 56 -13.14 8.32 2.95
N LEU A 57 -12.31 8.39 1.91
CA LEU A 57 -12.62 9.07 0.65
C LEU A 57 -13.39 8.12 -0.26
N ASN A 58 -14.33 8.63 -1.04
CA ASN A 58 -14.88 7.82 -2.14
C ASN A 58 -13.84 7.67 -3.27
N ALA A 59 -14.04 6.70 -4.17
CA ALA A 59 -13.09 6.42 -5.24
C ALA A 59 -12.81 7.63 -6.15
N GLU A 60 -13.80 8.49 -6.42
CA GLU A 60 -13.63 9.68 -7.26
C GLU A 60 -12.78 10.76 -6.57
N GLU A 61 -13.03 11.00 -5.29
CA GLU A 61 -12.34 11.94 -4.43
C GLU A 61 -10.90 11.50 -4.16
N LEU A 62 -10.72 10.20 -3.90
CA LEU A 62 -9.41 9.60 -3.77
C LEU A 62 -8.59 9.84 -5.04
N ARG A 63 -9.16 9.58 -6.23
CA ARG A 63 -8.48 9.82 -7.51
C ARG A 63 -8.13 11.30 -7.71
N LYS A 64 -9.06 12.22 -7.39
CA LYS A 64 -8.79 13.67 -7.46
C LYS A 64 -7.64 14.07 -6.52
N PHE A 65 -7.61 13.51 -5.32
CA PHE A 65 -6.55 13.75 -4.35
C PHE A 65 -5.20 13.17 -4.80
N LEU A 66 -5.15 11.92 -5.25
CA LEU A 66 -3.93 11.29 -5.74
C LEU A 66 -3.36 12.04 -6.94
N ASN A 67 -4.19 12.46 -7.89
CA ASN A 67 -3.77 13.29 -9.02
C ASN A 67 -3.17 14.64 -8.56
N PHE A 68 -3.79 15.29 -7.57
CA PHE A 68 -3.26 16.53 -7.00
C PHE A 68 -1.89 16.28 -6.34
N VAL A 69 -1.75 15.22 -5.54
CA VAL A 69 -0.47 14.88 -4.89
C VAL A 69 0.62 14.60 -5.94
N GLN A 70 0.31 13.82 -6.98
CA GLN A 70 1.26 13.52 -8.06
C GLN A 70 1.69 14.79 -8.81
N TYR A 71 0.75 15.66 -9.16
CA TYR A 71 1.04 16.93 -9.83
C TYR A 71 1.97 17.81 -9.01
N GLN A 72 1.71 17.93 -7.71
CA GLN A 72 2.54 18.72 -6.80
C GLN A 72 3.94 18.12 -6.60
N GLN A 73 4.03 16.78 -6.53
CA GLN A 73 5.31 16.09 -6.43
C GLN A 73 6.16 16.26 -7.70
N GLN A 74 5.55 16.29 -8.90
CA GLN A 74 6.26 16.58 -10.16
C GLN A 74 6.83 18.00 -10.17
N GLU A 75 6.12 18.96 -9.59
CA GLU A 75 6.57 20.34 -9.40
C GLU A 75 7.53 20.52 -8.19
N ASN A 76 8.04 19.42 -7.61
CA ASN A 76 8.90 19.40 -6.41
C ASN A 76 8.33 20.19 -5.21
N SER A 77 7.00 20.31 -5.15
CA SER A 77 6.29 21.07 -4.13
C SER A 77 5.64 20.14 -3.11
N SER A 78 5.68 20.53 -1.83
CA SER A 78 4.98 19.78 -0.79
C SER A 78 3.48 20.01 -0.91
N TRP A 79 2.76 19.01 -1.44
CA TRP A 79 1.31 19.06 -1.61
C TRP A 79 0.58 19.47 -0.33
N LYS A 80 1.07 18.99 0.83
CA LYS A 80 0.50 19.30 2.15
C LYS A 80 0.72 20.77 2.52
N ALA A 81 1.90 21.31 2.24
CA ALA A 81 2.19 22.72 2.51
C ALA A 81 1.35 23.66 1.62
N GLN A 82 1.18 23.32 0.34
CA GLN A 82 0.36 24.10 -0.57
C GLN A 82 -1.11 24.10 -0.17
N LEU A 83 -1.65 22.93 0.16
CA LEU A 83 -3.05 22.81 0.58
C LEU A 83 -3.32 23.57 1.88
N LEU A 84 -2.41 23.49 2.86
CA LEU A 84 -2.51 24.29 4.09
C LEU A 84 -2.38 25.80 3.82
N ASN A 85 -1.53 26.19 2.89
CA ASN A 85 -1.35 27.58 2.50
C ASN A 85 -2.61 28.13 1.82
N ASP A 86 -3.25 27.35 0.95
CA ASP A 86 -4.50 27.72 0.31
C ASP A 86 -5.62 27.90 1.34
N TRP A 87 -5.69 27.00 2.33
CA TRP A 87 -6.69 27.09 3.40
C TRP A 87 -6.48 28.29 4.31
N LEU A 88 -5.23 28.63 4.60
CA LEU A 88 -4.87 29.80 5.42
C LEU A 88 -5.26 31.11 4.74
N HIS A 89 -5.13 31.19 3.41
CA HIS A 89 -5.46 32.38 2.62
C HIS A 89 -6.91 32.41 2.11
N GLU A 90 -7.74 31.46 2.55
CA GLU A 90 -9.11 31.24 2.07
C GLU A 90 -9.21 31.06 0.55
N ASN A 91 -8.12 30.64 -0.09
CA ASN A 91 -8.11 30.33 -1.52
C ASN A 91 -8.84 29.01 -1.79
N ASP A 92 -9.35 28.89 -3.01
CA ASP A 92 -9.95 27.66 -3.51
C ASP A 92 -8.83 26.64 -3.83
N SER A 93 -8.85 25.50 -3.15
CA SER A 93 -7.96 24.36 -3.41
C SER A 93 -8.38 23.55 -4.65
N GLY A 94 -9.35 24.06 -5.43
CA GLY A 94 -9.76 23.52 -6.72
C GLY A 94 -10.40 22.15 -6.58
N ALA A 95 -9.88 21.16 -7.32
CA ALA A 95 -10.44 19.80 -7.36
C ALA A 95 -10.44 19.09 -5.99
N VAL A 96 -9.64 19.55 -5.03
CA VAL A 96 -9.50 18.99 -3.67
C VAL A 96 -10.11 19.86 -2.57
N GLN A 97 -10.91 20.89 -2.93
CA GLN A 97 -11.61 21.76 -1.97
C GLN A 97 -12.47 20.98 -0.97
N PHE A 98 -13.02 19.84 -1.40
CA PHE A 98 -13.82 18.95 -0.55
C PHE A 98 -13.08 18.46 0.70
N LEU A 99 -11.74 18.48 0.70
CA LEU A 99 -10.92 18.13 1.85
C LEU A 99 -11.06 19.16 2.97
N ARG A 100 -11.14 20.44 2.62
CA ARG A 100 -11.35 21.54 3.56
C ARG A 100 -12.73 21.46 4.18
N ASP A 101 -13.73 21.23 3.34
CA ASP A 101 -15.14 21.32 3.73
C ASP A 101 -15.60 20.15 4.60
N ARG A 102 -15.01 18.94 4.40
CA ARG A 102 -15.48 17.71 5.08
C ARG A 102 -14.53 17.11 6.09
N TYR A 103 -13.21 17.26 5.91
CA TYR A 103 -12.22 16.55 6.72
C TYR A 103 -11.35 17.47 7.57
N GLY A 104 -10.98 18.64 7.03
CA GLY A 104 -10.21 19.66 7.73
C GLY A 104 -8.76 19.25 8.04
N VAL A 105 -8.07 20.08 8.84
CA VAL A 105 -6.61 20.00 9.07
C VAL A 105 -6.24 18.73 9.85
N SER A 106 -7.09 18.34 10.81
CA SER A 106 -6.87 17.16 11.65
C SER A 106 -6.79 15.86 10.85
N TRP A 107 -7.47 15.76 9.71
CA TRP A 107 -7.40 14.59 8.84
C TRP A 107 -6.13 14.59 7.98
N LEU A 108 -5.68 15.76 7.49
CA LEU A 108 -4.41 15.88 6.77
C LEU A 108 -3.21 15.52 7.63
N ASP A 109 -3.29 15.74 8.93
CA ASP A 109 -2.25 15.35 9.89
C ASP A 109 -2.16 13.85 10.12
N GLN A 110 -3.21 13.10 9.80
CA GLN A 110 -3.21 11.64 9.85
C GLN A 110 -2.63 11.01 8.57
N ILE A 111 -2.57 11.74 7.46
CA ILE A 111 -2.03 11.23 6.21
C ILE A 111 -0.51 11.25 6.27
N GLU A 112 0.06 10.09 5.99
CA GLU A 112 1.50 9.89 5.88
C GLU A 112 1.82 9.41 4.47
N GLN A 113 3.08 9.54 4.05
CA GLN A 113 3.49 9.17 2.70
C GLN A 113 3.19 7.69 2.39
N TYR A 114 3.33 6.80 3.37
CA TYR A 114 3.04 5.38 3.20
C TYR A 114 1.56 5.10 2.90
N HIS A 115 0.64 5.93 3.39
CA HIS A 115 -0.79 5.82 3.08
C HIS A 115 -1.05 6.11 1.60
N ILE A 116 -0.38 7.11 1.05
CA ILE A 116 -0.48 7.52 -0.35
C ILE A 116 0.19 6.48 -1.25
N ASP A 117 1.40 6.04 -0.88
CA ASP A 117 2.17 5.06 -1.65
C ASP A 117 1.41 3.74 -1.83
N LYS A 118 0.57 3.35 -0.86
CA LYS A 118 -0.33 2.19 -0.98
C LYS A 118 -1.24 2.32 -2.20
N TYR A 119 -1.93 3.45 -2.37
CA TYR A 119 -2.84 3.64 -3.51
C TYR A 119 -2.11 3.97 -4.81
N LEU A 120 -0.97 4.64 -4.75
CA LEU A 120 -0.15 4.85 -5.95
C LEU A 120 0.32 3.52 -6.55
N ARG A 121 0.71 2.57 -5.69
CA ARG A 121 1.05 1.20 -6.12
C ARG A 121 -0.18 0.48 -6.68
N LEU A 122 -1.33 0.61 -6.03
CA LEU A 122 -2.57 0.01 -6.51
C LEU A 122 -3.00 0.59 -7.88
N GLU A 123 -2.94 1.90 -8.08
CA GLU A 123 -3.25 2.53 -9.38
C GLU A 123 -2.26 2.12 -10.48
N GLN A 124 -0.96 2.02 -10.15
CA GLN A 124 0.03 1.48 -11.07
C GLN A 124 -0.28 0.02 -11.44
N ASP A 125 -0.82 -0.73 -10.50
CA ASP A 125 -1.18 -2.14 -10.67
C ASP A 125 -2.63 -2.36 -11.13
N THR A 126 -3.38 -1.31 -11.46
CA THR A 126 -4.77 -1.42 -11.96
C THR A 126 -4.79 -1.21 -13.47
N ILE A 127 -5.31 -2.18 -14.19
CA ILE A 127 -5.52 -2.15 -15.64
C ILE A 127 -6.83 -1.42 -15.98
N HIS A 128 -6.76 -0.52 -16.96
CA HIS A 128 -7.91 0.16 -17.53
C HIS A 128 -8.17 -0.25 -18.99
N LEU A 129 -9.40 -0.02 -19.44
CA LEU A 129 -9.76 -0.22 -20.86
C LEU A 129 -8.92 0.72 -21.74
N GLY A 130 -8.25 0.15 -22.73
CA GLY A 130 -7.33 0.84 -23.63
C GLY A 130 -5.87 0.80 -23.21
N ASP A 131 -5.55 0.32 -22.00
CA ASP A 131 -4.16 0.19 -21.56
C ASP A 131 -3.40 -0.83 -22.43
N ARG A 132 -2.14 -0.50 -22.75
CA ARG A 132 -1.21 -1.44 -23.39
C ARG A 132 -0.45 -2.18 -22.30
N ILE A 133 -0.62 -3.49 -22.25
CA ILE A 133 0.04 -4.35 -21.26
C ILE A 133 0.86 -5.43 -21.98
N GLU A 134 1.82 -5.98 -21.27
CA GLU A 134 2.54 -7.17 -21.69
C GLU A 134 2.12 -8.35 -20.83
N VAL A 135 1.78 -9.46 -21.49
CA VAL A 135 1.35 -10.71 -20.86
C VAL A 135 2.35 -11.81 -21.14
N CYS A 136 2.61 -12.64 -20.13
CA CYS A 136 3.57 -13.73 -20.19
C CYS A 136 2.93 -14.99 -20.82
N ASN A 137 3.67 -15.75 -21.63
CA ASN A 137 3.20 -17.06 -22.15
C ASN A 137 2.77 -18.04 -21.05
N ALA A 138 3.26 -17.88 -19.81
CA ALA A 138 2.83 -18.65 -18.65
C ALA A 138 1.32 -18.53 -18.31
N LEU A 139 0.60 -17.57 -18.91
CA LEU A 139 -0.86 -17.45 -18.79
C LEU A 139 -1.63 -18.56 -19.51
N TRP A 140 -1.09 -19.11 -20.60
CA TRP A 140 -1.82 -20.04 -21.48
C TRP A 140 -1.11 -21.37 -21.65
N GLU A 141 0.20 -21.35 -21.56
CA GLU A 141 1.01 -22.56 -21.61
C GLU A 141 1.27 -23.02 -20.18
N TRP A 142 1.17 -24.33 -19.93
CA TRP A 142 1.64 -24.97 -18.71
C TRP A 142 3.17 -24.90 -18.64
N VAL A 143 3.73 -23.69 -18.67
CA VAL A 143 5.17 -23.40 -18.61
C VAL A 143 5.59 -23.62 -17.18
N GLN A 144 6.18 -24.78 -16.94
CA GLN A 144 6.87 -25.03 -15.69
C GLN A 144 8.03 -24.04 -15.55
N GLU A 145 8.22 -23.46 -14.36
CA GLU A 145 9.31 -22.51 -14.10
C GLU A 145 10.71 -23.09 -14.39
N GLN A 146 10.83 -24.41 -14.48
CA GLN A 146 12.06 -25.17 -14.77
C GLN A 146 12.01 -25.89 -16.12
N GLY A 147 11.08 -25.52 -17.00
CA GLY A 147 10.97 -26.05 -18.36
C GLY A 147 11.99 -25.43 -19.32
N PRO A 148 12.25 -26.06 -20.49
CA PRO A 148 13.17 -25.54 -21.50
C PRO A 148 12.67 -24.30 -22.25
N CYS A 149 11.45 -23.83 -21.96
CA CYS A 149 10.85 -22.64 -22.57
C CYS A 149 11.05 -21.43 -21.66
N SER A 150 11.66 -20.36 -22.18
CA SER A 150 11.78 -19.09 -21.45
C SER A 150 10.43 -18.38 -21.33
N ARG A 151 10.27 -17.57 -20.27
CA ARG A 151 9.14 -16.64 -20.16
C ARG A 151 9.25 -15.57 -21.24
N GLU A 152 8.29 -15.55 -22.15
CA GLU A 152 8.17 -14.56 -23.21
C GLU A 152 7.00 -13.62 -22.92
N TRP A 153 7.19 -12.33 -23.20
CA TRP A 153 6.22 -11.28 -22.94
C TRP A 153 5.63 -10.78 -24.26
N PHE A 154 4.31 -10.77 -24.35
CA PHE A 154 3.56 -10.40 -25.55
C PHE A 154 2.77 -9.13 -25.28
N SER A 155 2.94 -8.13 -26.14
CA SER A 155 2.20 -6.87 -26.04
C SER A 155 0.76 -7.05 -26.52
N CYS A 156 -0.18 -6.50 -25.76
CA CYS A 156 -1.61 -6.51 -26.05
C CYS A 156 -2.30 -5.25 -25.53
N ILE A 157 -3.51 -5.00 -26.01
CA ILE A 157 -4.35 -3.88 -25.61
C ILE A 157 -5.54 -4.44 -24.84
N VAL A 158 -5.85 -3.83 -23.71
CA VAL A 158 -7.00 -4.20 -22.89
C VAL A 158 -8.25 -3.64 -23.55
N ILE A 159 -9.19 -4.52 -23.92
CA ILE A 159 -10.44 -4.14 -24.57
C ILE A 159 -11.64 -4.19 -23.62
N GLN A 160 -11.54 -4.95 -22.53
CA GLN A 160 -12.60 -5.06 -21.52
C GLN A 160 -12.02 -5.47 -20.17
N VAL A 161 -12.59 -4.95 -19.08
CA VAL A 161 -12.27 -5.35 -17.70
C VAL A 161 -13.61 -5.57 -16.99
N ASP A 162 -13.87 -6.80 -16.55
CA ASP A 162 -15.11 -7.20 -15.91
C ASP A 162 -14.82 -7.64 -14.47
N GLU A 163 -15.48 -7.00 -13.51
CA GLU A 163 -15.42 -7.41 -12.11
C GLU A 163 -16.54 -8.40 -11.83
N ILE A 164 -16.17 -9.63 -11.45
CA ILE A 164 -17.13 -10.66 -11.05
C ILE A 164 -17.29 -10.55 -9.53
N PRO A 165 -18.45 -10.10 -9.04
CA PRO A 165 -18.67 -9.99 -7.60
C PRO A 165 -18.62 -11.37 -6.97
N GLY A 166 -17.80 -11.49 -5.94
CA GLY A 166 -17.68 -12.68 -5.11
C GLY A 166 -18.97 -12.96 -4.35
N ASN A 167 -19.24 -14.24 -4.07
CA ASN A 167 -20.26 -14.60 -3.09
C ASN A 167 -19.64 -14.58 -1.68
N SER A 168 -20.41 -14.85 -0.62
CA SER A 168 -19.94 -14.80 0.77
C SER A 168 -18.74 -15.71 1.11
N GLU A 169 -18.31 -16.58 0.19
CA GLU A 169 -17.22 -17.54 0.38
C GLU A 169 -16.07 -17.39 -0.62
N ILE A 170 -16.24 -16.59 -1.68
CA ILE A 170 -15.25 -16.43 -2.76
C ILE A 170 -14.96 -14.93 -2.91
N GLU A 171 -13.70 -14.53 -2.83
CA GLU A 171 -13.26 -13.16 -3.10
C GLU A 171 -13.68 -12.75 -4.52
N SER A 172 -14.08 -11.48 -4.71
CA SER A 172 -14.39 -10.95 -6.04
C SER A 172 -13.19 -11.14 -6.97
N SER A 173 -13.44 -11.61 -8.18
CA SER A 173 -12.40 -11.86 -9.17
C SER A 173 -12.56 -10.92 -10.36
N THR A 174 -11.46 -10.36 -10.85
CA THR A 174 -11.50 -9.50 -12.04
C THR A 174 -11.04 -10.26 -13.27
N ASN A 175 -11.87 -10.28 -14.31
CA ASN A 175 -11.52 -10.79 -15.63
C ASN A 175 -11.13 -9.63 -16.55
N CYS A 176 -10.22 -9.90 -17.48
CA CYS A 176 -9.73 -8.93 -18.44
C CYS A 176 -9.72 -9.55 -19.83
N ILE A 177 -10.28 -8.88 -20.83
CA ILE A 177 -10.18 -9.30 -22.23
C ILE A 177 -9.12 -8.42 -22.91
N VAL A 178 -8.12 -9.07 -23.51
CA VAL A 178 -7.02 -8.42 -24.22
C VAL A 178 -7.04 -8.77 -25.69
N ARG A 179 -6.60 -7.83 -26.54
CA ARG A 179 -6.42 -8.00 -27.98
C ARG A 179 -4.94 -7.86 -28.36
N PHE A 180 -4.41 -8.85 -29.06
CA PHE A 180 -3.04 -8.84 -29.57
C PHE A 180 -2.94 -8.10 -30.90
N ASP A 181 -1.71 -7.75 -31.30
CA ASP A 181 -1.44 -7.04 -32.56
C ASP A 181 -1.85 -7.84 -33.80
N ASN A 182 -1.97 -9.17 -33.70
CA ASN A 182 -2.49 -10.05 -34.76
C ASN A 182 -4.04 -10.06 -34.85
N GLY A 183 -4.73 -9.31 -33.99
CA GLY A 183 -6.18 -9.24 -33.90
C GLY A 183 -6.86 -10.33 -33.07
N SER A 184 -6.12 -11.28 -32.48
CA SER A 184 -6.71 -12.31 -31.62
C SER A 184 -7.08 -11.73 -30.26
N GLU A 185 -8.22 -12.17 -29.72
CA GLU A 185 -8.74 -11.75 -28.42
C GLU A 185 -8.68 -12.91 -27.44
N TYR A 186 -8.27 -12.62 -26.21
CA TYR A 186 -8.16 -13.61 -25.14
C TYR A 186 -8.72 -13.04 -23.84
N GLU A 187 -9.49 -13.88 -23.14
CA GLU A 187 -9.93 -13.60 -21.79
C GLU A 187 -8.88 -14.13 -20.79
N ILE A 188 -8.48 -13.27 -19.86
CA ILE A 188 -7.63 -13.57 -18.72
C ILE A 188 -8.50 -13.48 -17.48
N SER A 189 -8.84 -14.64 -16.93
CA SER A 189 -9.57 -14.69 -15.67
C SER A 189 -8.64 -14.43 -14.49
N GLY A 190 -9.14 -13.75 -13.46
CA GLY A 190 -8.40 -13.47 -12.23
C GLY A 190 -7.10 -12.70 -12.45
N ILE A 191 -7.19 -11.59 -13.19
CA ILE A 191 -6.04 -10.78 -13.63
C ILE A 191 -5.23 -10.23 -12.44
N TYR A 192 -5.89 -9.89 -11.33
CA TYR A 192 -5.23 -9.37 -10.12
C TYR A 192 -4.97 -10.46 -9.08
N GLU A 193 -5.71 -11.57 -9.15
CA GLU A 193 -5.81 -12.57 -8.11
C GLU A 193 -4.73 -13.65 -8.30
N TRP A 194 -4.83 -14.46 -9.35
CA TRP A 194 -3.85 -15.52 -9.63
C TRP A 194 -2.94 -15.21 -10.82
N ASN A 195 -3.27 -14.20 -11.63
CA ASN A 195 -2.48 -13.84 -12.81
C ASN A 195 -1.63 -12.58 -12.66
N ARG A 196 -1.58 -11.96 -11.47
CA ARG A 196 -0.83 -10.69 -11.24
C ARG A 196 0.62 -10.73 -11.70
N HIS A 197 1.30 -11.87 -11.52
CA HIS A 197 2.71 -12.03 -11.89
C HIS A 197 2.94 -12.30 -13.39
N ASN A 198 1.87 -12.59 -14.12
CA ASN A 198 1.93 -12.95 -15.53
C ASN A 198 1.62 -11.77 -16.45
N TRP A 199 1.46 -10.56 -15.93
CA TRP A 199 1.30 -9.35 -16.73
C TRP A 199 2.04 -8.16 -16.10
N ARG A 200 2.37 -7.18 -16.94
CA ARG A 200 2.94 -5.89 -16.52
C ARG A 200 2.45 -4.79 -17.44
N LYS A 201 2.36 -3.56 -16.94
CA LYS A 201 2.10 -2.39 -17.80
C LYS A 201 3.31 -2.15 -18.72
N GLY A 202 3.04 -1.91 -20.00
CA GLY A 202 4.04 -1.64 -21.04
C GLY A 202 4.40 -0.16 -21.16
#